data_AF-A0A845LZ91-F1
#
_entry.id   AF-A0A845LZ91-F1
#
_cell.length_a   1.000
_cell.length_b   1.000
_cell.length_c   1.000
_cell.angle_alpha   90.00
_cell.angle_beta   90.00
_cell.angle_gamma   90.00
#
_symmetry.space_group_name_H-M   'P 1'
#
loop_
_entity.id
_entity.type
_entity.pdbx_description
1 polymer ?
#
loop_
_entity_poly.entity_id
_entity_poly.type
_entity_poly.pdbx_seq_one_letter_code
_entity_poly.pdbx_strand_id
1 'polypeptide(L)'
;MSALSGQFGLDLTDTLPKEAVDRLGTTPTSWGYIIGNQPDGVSTLRFALARFFGTILFLSGLTLGLLPEGGAATGMIAMKLGGMVMFMLFGGVLLWAGRQRPGTECHVDLHNNVLRLGGRDITGAFKMSDMLRFSDIHSVFLYREPKGKKAAYLYLRLDETIAVEVAHGDLERMESLRQRLSYDLTRGIH
;
A
#
# COMPACT_ATOMS: atom_id res chain seq x y z
N MET A 1 -8.88 -26.49 -52.73
CA MET A 1 -8.84 -26.84 -51.30
C MET A 1 -7.44 -26.54 -50.79
N SER A 2 -7.26 -25.37 -50.17
CA SER A 2 -6.06 -25.01 -49.40
C SER A 2 -6.52 -24.10 -48.27
N ALA A 3 -5.93 -24.32 -47.10
CA ALA A 3 -6.50 -24.08 -45.79
C ALA A 3 -6.53 -22.60 -45.37
N LEU A 4 -7.66 -22.24 -44.75
CA LEU A 4 -7.80 -21.08 -43.88
C LEU A 4 -7.11 -21.38 -42.54
N SER A 5 -5.99 -20.69 -42.27
CA SER A 5 -5.41 -20.57 -40.92
C SER A 5 -5.26 -19.08 -40.64
N GLY A 6 -6.39 -18.46 -40.31
CA GLY A 6 -6.47 -17.07 -39.86
C GLY A 6 -6.23 -17.01 -38.36
N GLN A 7 -5.23 -16.22 -37.98
CA GLN A 7 -4.86 -15.85 -36.63
C GLN A 7 -6.07 -15.51 -35.74
N PHE A 8 -6.29 -16.28 -34.68
CA PHE A 8 -7.18 -15.93 -33.57
C PHE A 8 -6.32 -15.51 -32.37
N GLY A 9 -5.63 -14.38 -32.53
CA GLY A 9 -5.05 -13.62 -31.42
C GLY A 9 -6.13 -12.67 -30.88
N LEU A 10 -7.06 -13.19 -30.07
CA LEU A 10 -7.98 -12.33 -29.33
C LEU A 10 -7.20 -11.65 -28.21
N ASP A 11 -6.72 -10.45 -28.51
CA ASP A 11 -6.19 -9.48 -27.57
C ASP A 11 -7.34 -9.01 -26.66
N LEU A 12 -7.60 -9.79 -25.60
CA LEU A 12 -8.68 -9.54 -24.62
C LEU A 12 -8.49 -8.25 -23.82
N THR A 13 -7.36 -7.57 -24.00
CA THR A 13 -7.08 -6.27 -23.40
C THR A 13 -7.87 -5.14 -24.04
N ASP A 14 -8.41 -5.33 -25.26
CA ASP A 14 -9.11 -4.29 -26.01
C ASP A 14 -10.66 -4.36 -25.88
N THR A 15 -11.21 -5.43 -25.30
CA THR A 15 -12.68 -5.66 -25.29
C THR A 15 -13.37 -5.36 -23.96
N LEU A 16 -12.62 -5.05 -22.90
CA LEU A 16 -13.26 -4.64 -21.65
C LEU A 16 -13.52 -3.13 -21.68
N PRO A 17 -14.79 -2.67 -21.60
CA PRO A 17 -15.08 -1.24 -21.55
C PRO A 17 -14.31 -0.62 -20.38
N LYS A 18 -13.66 0.53 -20.62
CA LYS A 18 -12.84 1.22 -19.61
C LYS A 18 -13.56 1.36 -18.26
N GLU A 19 -14.89 1.52 -18.28
CA GLU A 19 -15.72 1.58 -17.07
C GLU A 19 -15.71 0.29 -16.22
N ALA A 20 -15.59 -0.89 -16.82
CA ALA A 20 -15.48 -2.14 -16.08
C ALA A 20 -14.10 -2.29 -15.42
N VAL A 21 -13.05 -1.79 -16.08
CA VAL A 21 -11.68 -1.77 -15.55
C VAL A 21 -11.54 -0.76 -14.40
N ASP A 22 -12.21 0.38 -14.53
CA ASP A 22 -12.20 1.44 -13.50
C ASP A 22 -12.95 1.01 -12.24
N ARG A 23 -14.04 0.22 -12.37
CA ARG A 23 -14.79 -0.35 -11.23
C ARG A 23 -13.97 -1.35 -10.40
N LEU A 24 -12.99 -2.03 -11.00
CA LEU A 24 -12.10 -2.94 -10.30
C LEU A 24 -11.02 -2.17 -9.50
N GLY A 25 -10.92 -0.85 -9.71
CA GLY A 25 -9.84 0.00 -9.23
C GLY A 25 -8.47 -0.59 -9.57
N THR A 26 -8.36 -1.06 -10.82
CA THR A 26 -7.09 -1.46 -11.44
C THR A 26 -6.74 -0.44 -12.49
N THR A 27 -5.50 0.01 -12.51
CA THR A 27 -5.02 0.89 -13.59
C THR A 27 -4.42 0.03 -14.71
N PRO A 28 -4.99 0.05 -15.93
CA PRO A 28 -4.42 -0.72 -17.04
C PRO A 28 -3.09 -0.14 -17.48
N THR A 29 -2.18 -1.01 -17.93
CA THR A 29 -0.85 -0.64 -18.46
C THR A 29 -0.58 -1.45 -19.73
N SER A 30 0.39 -1.03 -20.54
CA SER A 30 0.71 -1.72 -21.80
C SER A 30 1.25 -3.15 -21.61
N TRP A 31 1.65 -3.51 -20.38
CA TRP A 31 2.22 -4.82 -20.03
C TRP A 31 1.33 -5.64 -19.07
N GLY A 32 0.16 -5.11 -18.70
CA GLY A 32 -0.74 -5.75 -17.74
C GLY A 32 -1.54 -4.72 -16.96
N TYR A 33 -1.56 -4.82 -15.62
CA TYR A 33 -2.36 -3.92 -14.80
C TYR A 33 -1.79 -3.73 -13.40
N ILE A 34 -2.14 -2.60 -12.78
CA ILE A 34 -1.73 -2.25 -11.42
C ILE A 34 -2.93 -2.41 -10.49
N ILE A 35 -2.74 -3.20 -9.44
CA ILE A 35 -3.64 -3.32 -8.29
C ILE A 35 -3.02 -2.48 -7.16
N GLY A 36 -3.69 -1.43 -6.75
CA GLY A 36 -3.23 -0.63 -5.63
C GLY A 36 -4.40 0.03 -4.94
N ASN A 37 -4.30 0.17 -3.62
CA ASN A 37 -5.09 1.21 -2.97
C ASN A 37 -4.37 2.52 -3.21
N GLN A 38 -4.94 3.31 -4.11
CA GLN A 38 -4.54 4.70 -4.27
C GLN A 38 -4.67 5.34 -2.88
N PRO A 39 -3.58 5.82 -2.27
CA PRO A 39 -3.68 6.40 -0.94
C PRO A 39 -4.59 7.61 -1.04
N ASP A 40 -5.71 7.59 -0.32
CA ASP A 40 -6.62 8.73 -0.26
C ASP A 40 -5.78 9.98 0.01
N GLY A 41 -5.94 11.05 -0.79
CA GLY A 41 -5.15 12.28 -0.60
C GLY A 41 -5.24 12.81 0.84
N VAL A 42 -6.36 12.53 1.52
CA VAL A 42 -6.59 12.81 2.95
C VAL A 42 -5.65 12.02 3.86
N SER A 43 -5.41 10.74 3.58
CA SER A 43 -4.49 9.90 4.37
C SER A 43 -3.04 10.39 4.22
N THR A 44 -2.61 10.68 3.00
CA THR A 44 -1.29 11.24 2.69
C THR A 44 -1.08 12.58 3.40
N LEU A 45 -2.07 13.48 3.33
CA LEU A 45 -2.02 14.76 4.02
C LEU A 45 -1.94 14.60 5.54
N ARG A 46 -2.72 13.68 6.13
CA ARG A 46 -2.67 13.38 7.56
C ARG A 46 -1.30 12.89 8.00
N PHE A 47 -0.66 11.99 7.25
CA PHE A 47 0.69 11.54 7.56
C PHE A 47 1.72 12.67 7.44
N ALA A 48 1.61 13.50 6.40
CA ALA A 48 2.48 14.66 6.22
C ALA A 48 2.35 15.67 7.39
N LEU A 49 1.10 16.00 7.78
CA LEU A 49 0.82 16.88 8.92
C LEU A 49 1.34 16.28 10.24
N ALA A 50 1.15 14.97 10.46
CA ALA A 50 1.66 14.29 11.65
C ALA A 50 3.20 14.40 11.74
N ARG A 51 3.92 14.20 10.63
CA ARG A 51 5.38 14.39 10.60
C ARG A 51 5.78 15.85 10.87
N PHE A 52 5.10 16.79 10.24
CA PHE A 52 5.39 18.22 10.37
C PHE A 52 5.21 18.69 11.82
N PHE A 53 4.02 18.49 12.39
CA PHE A 53 3.73 18.85 13.78
C PHE A 53 4.57 18.04 14.77
N GLY A 54 4.79 16.75 14.51
CA GLY A 54 5.66 15.91 15.35
C GLY A 54 7.09 16.44 15.42
N THR A 55 7.65 16.86 14.27
CA THR A 55 9.00 17.43 14.19
C THR A 55 9.09 18.76 14.96
N ILE A 56 8.10 19.65 14.78
CA ILE A 56 8.06 20.94 15.47
C ILE A 56 7.96 20.76 16.99
N LEU A 57 7.06 19.88 17.46
CA LEU A 57 6.92 19.60 18.89
C LEU A 57 8.22 19.04 19.47
N PHE A 58 8.83 18.09 18.76
CA PHE A 58 10.07 17.46 19.21
C PHE A 58 11.22 18.47 19.31
N LEU A 59 11.41 19.31 18.28
CA LEU A 59 12.39 20.41 18.29
C LEU A 59 12.09 21.43 19.40
N SER A 60 10.82 21.74 19.66
CA SER A 60 10.43 22.66 20.73
C SER A 60 10.80 22.11 22.10
N GLY A 61 10.54 20.83 22.35
CA GLY A 61 10.97 20.17 23.59
C GLY A 61 12.49 20.17 23.76
N LEU A 62 13.23 19.93 22.68
CA LEU A 62 14.70 19.96 22.68
C LEU A 62 15.24 21.37 22.96
N THR A 63 14.66 22.39 22.32
CA THR A 63 15.00 23.80 22.55
C THR A 63 14.70 24.22 23.99
N LEU A 64 13.57 23.76 24.55
CA LEU A 64 13.21 24.01 25.95
C LEU A 64 14.25 23.41 26.90
N GLY A 65 14.75 22.21 26.60
CA GLY A 65 15.80 21.55 27.38
C GLY A 65 17.16 22.28 27.32
N LEU A 66 17.49 22.90 26.20
CA LEU A 66 18.77 23.61 25.99
C LEU A 66 18.81 25.03 26.58
N LEU A 67 17.67 25.61 26.93
CA LEU A 67 17.63 26.96 27.52
C LEU A 67 18.35 26.97 28.89
N PRO A 68 19.33 27.85 29.12
CA PRO A 68 20.04 27.91 30.39
C PRO A 68 19.09 28.32 31.53
N GLU A 69 19.26 27.68 32.69
CA GLU A 69 18.46 27.95 33.88
C GLU A 69 18.96 29.22 34.57
N GLY A 70 18.57 30.38 34.05
CA GLY A 70 18.86 31.66 34.66
C GLY A 70 18.10 31.82 35.99
N GLY A 71 18.72 31.43 37.11
CA GLY A 71 18.28 31.75 38.48
C GLY A 71 16.83 31.36 38.83
N ALA A 72 16.28 30.33 38.19
CA ALA A 72 14.87 30.00 38.29
C ALA A 72 14.54 29.30 39.61
N ALA A 73 13.42 29.68 40.25
CA ALA A 73 12.89 29.02 41.43
C ALA A 73 12.57 27.54 41.13
N THR A 74 12.71 26.65 42.13
CA THR A 74 12.57 25.17 41.99
C THR A 74 11.27 24.74 41.30
N GLY A 75 10.18 25.50 41.45
CA GLY A 75 8.90 25.25 40.76
C GLY A 75 8.95 25.43 39.24
N MET A 76 9.77 26.36 38.73
CA MET A 76 9.93 26.58 37.28
C MET A 76 10.73 25.45 36.62
N ILE A 77 11.68 24.84 37.33
CA ILE A 77 12.47 23.71 36.83
C ILE A 77 11.55 22.51 36.59
N ALA A 78 10.68 22.19 37.57
CA ALA A 78 9.70 21.10 37.43
C ALA A 78 8.73 21.32 36.26
N MET A 79 8.23 22.56 36.08
CA MET A 79 7.33 22.89 34.98
C MET A 79 8.02 22.77 33.61
N LYS A 80 9.28 23.22 33.52
CA LYS A 80 10.09 23.14 32.30
C LYS A 80 10.39 21.69 31.93
N LEU A 81 10.78 20.87 32.91
CA LEU A 81 11.05 19.45 32.70
C LEU A 81 9.79 18.71 32.24
N GLY A 82 8.65 18.98 32.87
CA GLY A 82 7.36 18.42 32.48
C GLY A 82 6.98 18.77 31.04
N GLY A 83 7.11 20.04 30.66
CA GLY A 83 6.86 20.52 29.29
C GLY A 83 7.77 19.87 28.25
N MET A 84 9.08 19.76 28.56
CA MET A 84 10.07 19.11 27.70
C MET A 84 9.69 17.65 27.43
N VAL A 85 9.40 16.89 28.49
CA VAL A 85 9.05 15.46 28.38
C VAL A 85 7.75 15.27 27.60
N MET A 86 6.73 16.08 27.88
CA MET A 86 5.47 16.02 27.12
C MET A 86 5.69 16.30 25.63
N PHE A 87 6.41 17.37 25.28
CA PHE A 87 6.64 17.73 23.88
C PHE A 87 7.52 16.71 23.15
N MET A 88 8.52 16.13 23.81
CA MET A 88 9.31 15.05 23.22
C MET A 88 8.50 13.79 23.00
N LEU A 89 7.68 13.38 23.98
CA LEU A 89 6.83 12.19 23.86
C LEU A 89 5.78 12.35 22.76
N PHE A 90 5.00 13.43 22.80
CA PHE A 90 3.98 13.67 21.77
C PHE A 90 4.61 13.88 20.39
N GLY A 91 5.70 14.65 20.31
CA GLY A 91 6.43 14.86 19.06
C GLY A 91 6.96 13.56 18.48
N GLY A 92 7.57 12.72 19.31
CA GLY A 92 8.09 11.40 18.93
C GLY A 92 6.99 10.44 18.47
N VAL A 93 5.86 10.38 19.19
CA VAL A 93 4.70 9.55 18.80
C VAL A 93 4.11 10.01 17.47
N LEU A 94 3.91 11.31 17.26
CA LEU A 94 3.41 11.85 15.99
C LEU A 94 4.37 11.59 14.83
N LEU A 95 5.67 11.77 15.07
CA LEU A 95 6.71 11.51 14.08
C LEU A 95 6.76 10.03 13.70
N TRP A 96 6.60 9.12 14.67
CA TRP A 96 6.52 7.69 14.40
C TRP A 96 5.24 7.33 13.64
N ALA A 97 4.08 7.86 14.05
CA ALA A 97 2.82 7.63 13.35
C ALA A 97 2.88 8.11 11.88
N GLY A 98 3.54 9.23 11.61
CA GLY A 98 3.76 9.75 10.26
C GLY A 98 4.79 8.98 9.41
N ARG A 99 5.46 7.95 9.95
CA ARG A 99 6.39 7.08 9.20
C ARG A 99 5.73 5.87 8.57
N GLN A 100 4.44 5.61 8.83
CA GLN A 100 3.71 4.54 8.17
C GLN A 100 3.75 4.73 6.64
N ARG A 101 4.13 3.67 5.92
CA ARG A 101 4.37 3.74 4.47
C ARG A 101 3.05 3.88 3.71
N PRO A 102 3.02 4.68 2.62
CA PRO A 102 1.90 4.69 1.69
C PRO A 102 1.65 3.27 1.16
N GLY A 103 0.38 2.94 0.93
CA GLY A 103 -0.12 1.58 0.72
C GLY A 103 0.66 0.71 -0.26
N THR A 104 0.54 -0.61 -0.05
CA THR A 104 1.09 -1.63 -0.93
C THR A 104 0.45 -1.52 -2.32
N GLU A 105 1.29 -1.47 -3.35
CA GLU A 105 0.91 -1.54 -4.75
C GLU A 105 1.48 -2.83 -5.35
N CYS A 106 0.67 -3.48 -6.18
CA CYS A 106 1.00 -4.72 -6.84
C CYS A 106 0.82 -4.55 -8.34
N HIS A 107 1.91 -4.73 -9.08
CA HIS A 107 1.98 -4.57 -10.52
C HIS A 107 1.98 -5.97 -11.14
N VAL A 108 0.96 -6.28 -11.93
CA VAL A 108 0.80 -7.57 -12.61
C VAL A 108 1.33 -7.44 -14.04
N ASP A 109 2.47 -8.06 -14.31
CA ASP A 109 3.13 -8.09 -15.61
C ASP A 109 2.80 -9.41 -16.32
N LEU A 110 1.85 -9.32 -17.26
CA LEU A 110 1.34 -10.45 -18.04
C LEU A 110 2.30 -10.87 -19.16
N HIS A 111 3.23 -9.99 -19.57
CA HIS A 111 4.20 -10.31 -20.62
C HIS A 111 5.31 -11.19 -20.06
N ASN A 112 5.78 -10.86 -18.85
CA ASN A 112 6.88 -11.57 -18.21
C ASN A 112 6.41 -12.62 -17.18
N ASN A 113 5.09 -12.76 -16.96
CA ASN A 113 4.50 -13.63 -15.94
C ASN A 113 5.08 -13.38 -14.54
N VAL A 114 5.18 -12.10 -14.16
CA VAL A 114 5.69 -11.67 -12.85
C VAL A 114 4.75 -10.68 -12.16
N LEU A 115 4.69 -10.79 -10.85
CA LEU A 115 4.04 -9.85 -9.94
C LEU A 115 5.12 -9.03 -9.24
N ARG A 116 5.08 -7.72 -9.38
CA ARG A 116 6.00 -6.80 -8.69
C ARG A 116 5.24 -6.15 -7.55
N LEU A 117 5.69 -6.41 -6.33
CA LEU A 117 5.14 -5.82 -5.12
C LEU A 117 5.99 -4.62 -4.73
N GLY A 118 5.35 -3.57 -4.29
CA GLY A 118 6.04 -2.37 -3.85
C GLY A 118 5.09 -1.42 -3.16
N GLY A 119 5.54 -0.18 -3.02
CA GLY A 119 4.70 0.92 -2.59
C GLY A 119 5.18 2.20 -3.22
N ARG A 120 4.38 3.26 -3.11
CA ARG A 120 4.83 4.58 -3.51
C ARG A 120 5.67 5.22 -2.43
N ASP A 121 6.77 5.83 -2.85
CA ASP A 121 7.50 6.76 -2.01
C ASP A 121 6.73 8.10 -1.90
N ILE A 122 7.20 8.99 -1.03
CA ILE A 122 6.65 10.34 -0.84
C ILE A 122 6.68 11.19 -2.12
N THR A 123 7.55 10.82 -3.07
CA THR A 123 7.66 11.45 -4.39
C THR A 123 6.63 10.91 -5.39
N GLY A 124 5.83 9.92 -4.99
CA GLY A 124 4.89 9.23 -5.86
C GLY A 124 5.53 8.17 -6.77
N ALA A 125 6.85 8.00 -6.71
CA ALA A 125 7.57 6.97 -7.47
C ALA A 125 7.29 5.57 -6.89
N PHE A 126 7.02 4.60 -7.75
CA PHE A 126 6.89 3.20 -7.35
C PHE A 126 8.27 2.65 -6.96
N LYS A 127 8.37 2.18 -5.72
CA LYS A 127 9.56 1.49 -5.22
C LYS A 127 9.24 0.02 -5.06
N MET A 128 9.81 -0.80 -5.94
CA MET A 128 9.69 -2.25 -5.87
C MET A 128 10.32 -2.75 -4.58
N SER A 129 9.55 -3.51 -3.81
CA SER A 129 10.00 -4.22 -2.62
C SER A 129 10.32 -5.67 -2.94
N ASP A 130 9.51 -6.30 -3.79
CA ASP A 130 9.62 -7.73 -4.09
C ASP A 130 9.14 -8.05 -5.51
N MET A 131 9.60 -9.18 -6.05
CA MET A 131 9.22 -9.69 -7.37
C MET A 131 8.93 -11.18 -7.27
N LEU A 132 7.69 -11.55 -7.57
CA LEU A 132 7.18 -12.91 -7.49
C LEU A 132 6.89 -13.42 -8.91
N ARG A 133 7.29 -14.65 -9.24
CA ARG A 133 6.91 -15.27 -10.51
C ARG A 133 5.54 -15.91 -10.37
N PHE A 134 4.80 -16.01 -11.46
CA PHE A 134 3.49 -16.70 -11.45
C PHE A 134 3.64 -18.18 -11.06
N SER A 135 4.77 -18.80 -11.41
CA SER A 135 5.13 -20.17 -11.02
C SER A 135 5.22 -20.38 -9.51
N ASP A 136 5.53 -19.33 -8.76
CA ASP A 136 5.78 -19.40 -7.32
C ASP A 136 4.48 -19.16 -6.53
N ILE A 137 3.38 -18.89 -7.21
CA ILE A 137 2.09 -18.57 -6.62
C ILE A 137 1.19 -19.79 -6.71
N HIS A 138 0.92 -20.41 -5.57
CA HIS A 138 0.10 -21.61 -5.50
C HIS A 138 -1.39 -21.31 -5.55
N SER A 139 -1.83 -20.23 -4.91
CA SER A 139 -3.26 -19.88 -4.84
C SER A 139 -3.49 -18.43 -4.44
N VAL A 140 -4.68 -17.94 -4.80
CA VAL A 140 -5.18 -16.62 -4.40
C VAL A 140 -6.41 -16.82 -3.53
N PHE A 141 -6.41 -16.22 -2.33
CA PHE A 141 -7.50 -16.36 -1.38
C PHE A 141 -7.91 -15.03 -0.77
N LEU A 142 -9.14 -14.99 -0.28
CA LEU A 142 -9.72 -13.82 0.39
C LEU A 142 -9.88 -14.11 1.87
N TYR A 143 -9.34 -13.21 2.67
CA TYR A 143 -9.60 -13.17 4.10
C TYR A 143 -10.68 -12.13 4.38
N ARG A 144 -11.74 -12.55 5.06
CA ARG A 144 -12.87 -11.70 5.45
C ARG A 144 -12.77 -11.41 6.94
N GLU A 145 -12.82 -10.13 7.30
CA GLU A 145 -12.77 -9.75 8.71
C GLU A 145 -14.10 -10.11 9.40
N PRO A 146 -14.10 -10.92 10.48
CA PRO A 146 -15.33 -11.43 11.09
C PRO A 146 -16.19 -10.37 11.79
N LYS A 147 -15.66 -9.17 12.05
CA LYS A 147 -16.33 -8.09 12.80
C LYS A 147 -16.81 -6.93 11.93
N GLY A 148 -17.65 -7.24 10.94
CA GLY A 148 -18.73 -6.33 10.54
C GLY A 148 -18.40 -5.21 9.56
N LYS A 149 -17.22 -5.18 8.95
CA LYS A 149 -16.99 -4.35 7.75
C LYS A 149 -16.91 -5.25 6.53
N LYS A 150 -17.46 -4.80 5.40
CA LYS A 150 -17.28 -5.42 4.06
C LYS A 150 -15.81 -5.38 3.59
N ALA A 151 -14.85 -5.23 4.50
CA ALA A 151 -13.44 -5.23 4.21
C ALA A 151 -12.99 -6.68 3.99
N ALA A 152 -12.50 -6.94 2.79
CA ALA A 152 -11.84 -8.17 2.41
C ALA A 152 -10.38 -7.87 2.07
N TYR A 153 -9.50 -8.79 2.41
CA TYR A 153 -8.08 -8.74 2.14
C TYR A 153 -7.74 -9.84 1.14
N LEU A 154 -7.09 -9.48 0.04
CA LEU A 154 -6.62 -10.38 -0.99
C LEU A 154 -5.19 -10.81 -0.68
N TYR A 155 -5.00 -12.12 -0.51
CA TYR A 155 -3.72 -12.72 -0.22
C TYR A 155 -3.27 -13.65 -1.35
N LEU A 156 -1.97 -13.62 -1.63
CA LEU A 156 -1.28 -14.59 -2.46
C LEU A 156 -0.58 -15.59 -1.57
N ARG A 157 -0.85 -16.87 -1.80
CA ARG A 157 -0.14 -17.97 -1.16
C ARG A 157 1.08 -18.33 -2.00
N LEU A 158 2.26 -18.14 -1.43
CA LEU A 158 3.54 -18.51 -2.04
C LEU A 158 3.99 -19.90 -1.58
N ASP A 159 3.67 -20.26 -0.35
CA ASP A 159 4.03 -21.56 0.22
C ASP A 159 3.01 -21.93 1.33
N GLU A 160 3.22 -23.03 2.04
CA GLU A 160 2.36 -23.46 3.13
C GLU A 160 2.27 -22.42 4.26
N THR A 161 3.35 -21.68 4.48
CA THR A 161 3.52 -20.74 5.60
C THR A 161 3.59 -19.27 5.17
N ILE A 162 3.79 -19.00 3.88
CA ILE A 162 4.02 -17.64 3.38
C ILE A 162 2.79 -17.17 2.59
N ALA A 163 2.17 -16.11 3.10
CA ALA A 163 1.11 -15.39 2.41
C ALA A 163 1.44 -13.90 2.34
N VAL A 164 1.22 -13.29 1.18
CA VAL A 164 1.48 -11.88 0.94
C VAL A 164 0.17 -11.16 0.67
N GLU A 165 -0.11 -10.11 1.44
CA GLU A 165 -1.25 -9.22 1.18
C GLU A 165 -0.97 -8.40 -0.08
N VAL A 166 -1.90 -8.44 -1.03
CA VAL A 166 -1.82 -7.72 -2.31
C VAL A 166 -2.68 -6.47 -2.30
N ALA A 167 -3.89 -6.58 -1.76
CA ALA A 167 -4.87 -5.51 -1.75
C ALA A 167 -5.90 -5.75 -0.65
N HIS A 168 -6.57 -4.67 -0.23
CA HIS A 168 -7.72 -4.74 0.66
C HIS A 168 -8.79 -3.73 0.23
N GLY A 169 -10.06 -4.03 0.47
CA GLY A 169 -11.15 -3.14 0.09
C GLY A 169 -12.51 -3.81 0.23
N ASP A 170 -13.49 -3.32 -0.51
CA ASP A 170 -14.83 -3.90 -0.52
C ASP A 170 -14.82 -5.34 -1.05
N LEU A 171 -15.60 -6.22 -0.40
CA LEU A 171 -15.69 -7.64 -0.72
C LEU A 171 -16.01 -7.90 -2.19
N GLU A 172 -16.94 -7.16 -2.81
CA GLU A 172 -17.35 -7.39 -4.20
C GLU A 172 -16.20 -7.08 -5.17
N ARG A 173 -15.49 -5.97 -4.90
CA ARG A 173 -14.29 -5.59 -5.66
C ARG A 173 -13.18 -6.62 -5.49
N MET A 174 -12.94 -7.09 -4.26
CA MET A 174 -11.90 -8.06 -3.97
C MET A 174 -12.20 -9.45 -4.57
N GLU A 175 -13.46 -9.87 -4.59
CA GLU A 175 -13.89 -11.11 -5.26
C GLU A 175 -13.65 -11.04 -6.76
N SER A 176 -13.98 -9.91 -7.39
CA SER A 176 -13.74 -9.68 -8.82
C SER A 176 -12.24 -9.68 -9.15
N LEU A 177 -11.41 -9.05 -8.31
CA LEU A 177 -9.95 -9.09 -8.44
C LEU A 177 -9.38 -10.50 -8.26
N ARG A 178 -9.89 -11.26 -7.29
CA ARG A 178 -9.49 -12.65 -7.08
C ARG A 178 -9.76 -13.48 -8.32
N GLN A 179 -10.96 -13.39 -8.89
CA GLN A 179 -11.34 -14.14 -10.09
C GLN A 179 -10.43 -13.81 -11.27
N ARG A 180 -10.19 -12.51 -11.52
CA ARG A 180 -9.29 -12.06 -12.58
C ARG A 180 -7.87 -12.57 -12.38
N LEU A 181 -7.32 -12.40 -11.18
CA LEU A 181 -5.94 -12.81 -10.88
C LEU A 181 -5.78 -14.33 -10.96
N SER A 182 -6.77 -15.11 -10.48
CA SER A 182 -6.78 -16.58 -10.62
C SER A 182 -6.83 -17.01 -12.09
N TYR A 183 -7.61 -16.33 -12.92
CA TYR A 183 -7.66 -16.59 -14.35
C TYR A 183 -6.32 -16.32 -15.03
N ASP A 184 -5.71 -15.16 -14.74
CA ASP A 184 -4.43 -14.75 -15.33
C ASP A 184 -3.27 -15.67 -14.88
N LEU A 185 -3.25 -16.08 -13.61
CA LEU A 185 -2.28 -17.05 -13.10
C LEU A 185 -2.40 -18.40 -13.80
N THR A 186 -3.62 -18.90 -14.03
CA THR A 186 -3.82 -20.18 -14.72
C THR A 186 -3.33 -20.11 -16.16
N ARG A 187 -3.47 -18.96 -16.82
CA ARG A 187 -3.09 -18.77 -18.23
C ARG A 187 -1.59 -18.53 -18.42
N GLY A 188 -0.91 -17.88 -17.47
CA GLY A 188 0.53 -17.60 -17.53
C GLY A 188 1.44 -18.78 -17.15
N ILE A 189 0.87 -19.94 -16.81
CA ILE A 189 1.62 -21.18 -16.50
C ILE A 189 1.86 -22.05 -17.76
N HIS A 190 1.31 -21.65 -18.91
CA HIS A 190 1.51 -22.31 -20.22
C HIS A 190 2.51 -21.55 -21.09
#